data_AF-A0A958C023-F1
#
_entry.id   AF-A0A958C023-F1
#
_cell.length_a   1.000
_cell.length_b   1.000
_cell.length_c   1.000
_cell.angle_alpha   90.00
_cell.angle_beta   90.00
_cell.angle_gamma   90.00
#
_symmetry.space_group_name_H-M   'P 1'
#
loop_
_entity.id
_entity.type
_entity.pdbx_description
1 polymer ?
#
loop_
_entity_poly.entity_id
_entity_poly.type
_entity_poly.pdbx_seq_one_letter_code
_entity_poly.pdbx_strand_id
1 'polypeptide(L)' 'MAQIERDETREERITMEIVVDAYGPEEQAMGWYAYLDDILQIPFLA' A
#
# COMPACT_ATOMS: atom_id res chain seq x y z
N MET A 1 5.14 -3.41 -19.44
CA MET A 1 4.44 -3.36 -18.15
C MET A 1 3.81 -4.73 -17.95
N ALA A 2 4.05 -5.39 -16.82
CA ALA A 2 3.42 -6.69 -16.56
C ALA A 2 1.90 -6.50 -16.62
N GLN A 3 1.21 -7.24 -17.48
CA GLN A 3 -0.24 -7.15 -17.60
C GLN A 3 -0.85 -8.01 -16.50
N ILE A 4 -0.87 -7.45 -15.28
CA ILE A 4 -1.53 -8.03 -14.13
C ILE A 4 -3.00 -7.63 -14.21
N GLU A 5 -3.90 -8.59 -13.98
CA GLU A 5 -5.33 -8.30 -13.89
C GLU A 5 -5.60 -7.34 -12.74
N ARG A 6 -6.50 -6.38 -12.96
CA ARG A 6 -6.87 -5.40 -11.94
C ARG A 6 -7.69 -6.11 -10.86
N ASP A 7 -7.18 -6.12 -9.64
CA ASP A 7 -7.88 -6.62 -8.46
C ASP A 7 -8.51 -5.44 -7.72
N GLU A 8 -9.83 -5.27 -7.87
CA GLU A 8 -10.56 -4.16 -7.23
C GLU A 8 -10.41 -4.16 -5.71
N THR A 9 -10.26 -5.31 -5.05
CA THR A 9 -10.06 -5.39 -3.59
C THR A 9 -8.71 -4.80 -3.21
N ARG A 10 -7.68 -5.06 -4.03
CA ARG A 10 -6.35 -4.48 -3.84
C ARG A 10 -6.37 -2.97 -4.07
N GLU A 11 -7.03 -2.52 -5.13
CA GLU A 11 -7.12 -1.08 -5.48
C GLU A 11 -7.93 -0.29 -4.44
N GLU A 12 -9.02 -0.86 -3.93
CA GLU A 12 -9.80 -0.28 -2.83
C GLU A 12 -8.96 -0.15 -1.57
N ARG A 13 -8.25 -1.21 -1.16
CA ARG A 13 -7.35 -1.15 0.00
C ARG A 13 -6.27 -0.10 -0.16
N ILE A 14 -5.64 0.00 -1.34
CA ILE A 14 -4.64 1.02 -1.60
C ILE A 14 -5.24 2.42 -1.40
N THR A 15 -6.39 2.69 -2.01
CA THR A 15 -7.00 4.02 -2.03
C THR A 15 -7.62 4.42 -0.68
N MET A 16 -8.24 3.46 0.01
CA MET A 16 -9.07 3.69 1.20
C MET A 16 -8.38 3.35 2.52
N GLU A 17 -7.23 2.67 2.49
CA GLU A 17 -6.47 2.31 3.70
C GLU A 17 -5.02 2.78 3.64
N ILE A 18 -4.34 2.72 2.49
CA ILE A 18 -2.89 2.97 2.40
C ILE A 18 -2.56 4.43 2.05
N VAL A 19 -3.17 4.98 0.99
CA VAL A 19 -2.89 6.34 0.49
C VAL A 19 -4.09 7.28 0.68
N VAL A 20 -4.78 7.13 1.81
CA VAL A 20 -5.93 7.97 2.17
C VAL A 20 -5.50 9.43 2.30
N ASP A 21 -6.22 10.32 1.62
CA ASP A 21 -5.98 11.76 1.63
C ASP A 21 -4.52 12.17 1.33
N ALA A 22 -3.81 11.35 0.57
CA ALA A 22 -2.46 11.68 0.10
C ALA A 22 -2.53 12.53 -1.18
N TYR A 23 -2.09 13.78 -1.09
CA TYR A 23 -2.08 14.75 -2.20
C TYR A 23 -0.74 14.79 -2.94
N GLY A 24 0.33 14.26 -2.34
CA GLY A 24 1.67 14.22 -2.92
C GLY A 24 2.35 12.85 -2.86
N PRO A 25 3.41 12.64 -3.67
CA PRO A 25 4.16 11.39 -3.68
C PRO A 25 4.84 11.09 -2.33
N GLU A 26 5.22 12.12 -1.57
CA GLU A 26 5.82 11.97 -0.23
C GLU A 26 4.82 11.39 0.77
N GLU A 27 3.58 11.89 0.76
CA GLU A 27 2.49 11.40 1.62
C GLU A 27 2.09 9.97 1.23
N GLN A 28 2.04 9.66 -0.06
CA GLN A 28 1.79 8.29 -0.54
C GLN A 28 2.88 7.31 -0.04
N ALA A 29 4.15 7.71 -0.11
CA ALA A 29 5.25 6.90 0.39
C ALA A 29 5.14 6.67 1.91
N MET A 30 4.73 7.70 2.66
CA MET A 30 4.52 7.58 4.11
C MET A 30 3.35 6.63 4.44
N GLY A 31 2.25 6.73 3.70
CA GLY A 31 1.10 5.83 3.86
C GLY A 31 1.46 4.36 3.62
N TRP A 32 2.24 4.08 2.57
CA TRP A 32 2.80 2.74 2.33
C TRP A 32 3.72 2.27 3.45
N TYR A 33 4.61 3.14 3.93
CA TYR A 33 5.53 2.81 5.00
C TYR A 33 4.77 2.43 6.28
N ALA A 34 3.83 3.28 6.72
CA ALA A 34 3.04 3.03 7.93
C ALA A 34 2.21 1.75 7.81
N TYR A 35 1.50 1.58 6.69
CA TYR A 35 0.68 0.39 6.47
C TYR A 35 1.53 -0.90 6.52
N LEU A 36 2.68 -0.93 5.83
CA LEU A 36 3.56 -2.10 5.81
C LEU A 36 4.20 -2.38 7.17
N ASP A 37 4.58 -1.35 7.92
CA ASP A 37 5.12 -1.50 9.28
C ASP A 37 4.11 -2.15 10.23
N ASP A 38 2.83 -1.79 10.10
CA ASP A 38 1.74 -2.37 10.92
C ASP A 38 1.40 -3.82 10.53
N ILE A 39 1.37 -4.14 9.23
CA ILE A 39 0.89 -5.44 8.76
C ILE A 39 1.98 -6.52 8.63
N LEU A 40 3.25 -6.12 8.40
CA LEU A 40 4.32 -7.07 8.20
C LEU A 40 4.83 -7.59 9.54
N GLN A 41 4.67 -8.89 9.78
CA GLN A 41 5.25 -9.55 10.93
C GLN A 41 6.74 -9.79 10.70
N ILE A 42 7.57 -8.88 11.21
CA ILE A 42 9.03 -8.98 11.16
C ILE A 42 9.56 -9.53 12.51
N PRO A 43 10.53 -10.47 12.51
CA PRO A 43 11.23 -11.01 11.34
C PRO A 43 10.45 -12.13 10.63
N PHE A 44 10.55 -12.17 9.30
CA PHE A 44 10.12 -13.30 8.48
C PHE A 44 11.28 -13.74 7.56
N LEU A 45 11.23 -14.98 7.08
CA LEU A 45 12.18 -15.50 6.09
C LEU A 45 11.70 -15.10 4.69
N ALA A 46 12.60 -14.53 3.90
CA ALA A 46 12.36 -14.12 2.52
C ALA A 46 12.29 -15.30 1.54
#